data_AF-A0A918MP33-F1
#
_entry.id   AF-A0A918MP33-F1
#
_cell.length_a   1.000
_cell.length_b   1.000
_cell.length_c   1.000
_cell.angle_alpha   90.00
_cell.angle_beta   90.00
_cell.angle_gamma   90.00
#
_symmetry.space_group_name_H-M   'P 1'
#
loop_
_entity.id
_entity.type
_entity.pdbx_description
1 polymer ?
#
loop_
_entity_poly.entity_id
_entity_poly.type
_entity_poly.pdbx_seq_one_letter_code
_entity_poly.pdbx_strand_id
1 'polypeptide(L)'
;MRRSTYAAGREDRGREAPGRDVGLEKAYERMAAVAVAALHEREPGRLWPMLAGALAELCGGDAVIHKLDDWSEHRGSIGAAPDAAALALDRLTDADLRLLRAGFPFAGHYTARSGRSPVTARRAAGRAWPGSRTARLLGEALDVDHVLGVPLPDGTTPVITGCLVYRSGTDFTDDQLAMAERTQPLLTAVERQRRLLEEWRRTLGPDPAADQRAAQSTLTPRETTVLLLLAEALTADAVGRRLGISARTVHKHVENIYRKLGTRDRVGTVLRAQQLGLVAPPGQAGGETGGEPA
;
A
#
# COMPACT_ATOMS: atom_id res chain seq x y z
N MET A 1 -34.03 52.30 33.90
CA MET A 1 -33.24 52.36 32.65
C MET A 1 -31.77 52.29 33.04
N ARG A 2 -30.90 51.37 32.62
CA ARG A 2 -30.90 50.19 31.73
C ARG A 2 -29.99 49.15 32.40
N ARG A 3 -30.35 47.85 32.39
CA ARG A 3 -29.42 46.75 32.70
C ARG A 3 -28.70 46.37 31.40
N SER A 4 -27.37 46.39 31.43
CA SER A 4 -26.48 45.90 30.38
C SER A 4 -26.16 44.44 30.69
N THR A 5 -26.59 43.51 29.82
CA THR A 5 -26.34 42.07 29.95
C THR A 5 -25.18 41.65 29.06
N TYR A 6 -24.16 41.09 29.70
CA TYR A 6 -23.13 40.22 29.11
C TYR A 6 -23.77 39.01 28.41
N ALA A 7 -23.26 38.66 27.22
CA ALA A 7 -23.34 37.31 26.70
C ALA A 7 -21.97 36.98 26.05
N ALA A 8 -21.23 36.12 26.74
CA ALA A 8 -19.93 35.60 26.34
C ALA A 8 -20.07 34.67 25.13
N GLY A 9 -19.18 34.85 24.15
CA GLY A 9 -18.94 33.90 23.08
C GLY A 9 -18.42 32.59 23.67
N ARG A 10 -19.14 31.49 23.41
CA ARG A 10 -18.64 30.13 23.58
C ARG A 10 -17.92 29.76 22.29
N GLU A 11 -16.59 29.78 22.36
CA GLU A 11 -15.74 29.08 21.39
C GLU A 11 -16.00 27.58 21.54
N ASP A 12 -16.61 27.00 20.51
CA ASP A 12 -16.69 25.55 20.33
C ASP A 12 -15.31 25.05 19.90
N ARG A 13 -14.42 24.80 20.87
CA ARG A 13 -13.18 24.07 20.62
C ARG A 13 -13.50 22.59 20.49
N GLY A 14 -13.58 22.15 19.23
CA GLY A 14 -13.68 20.76 18.81
C GLY A 14 -12.66 19.90 19.56
N ARG A 15 -13.20 18.94 20.31
CA ARG A 15 -12.45 17.86 20.94
C ARG A 15 -12.14 16.84 19.83
N GLU A 16 -10.99 16.97 19.19
CA GLU A 16 -10.47 15.93 18.28
C GLU A 16 -10.27 14.63 19.07
N ALA A 17 -10.81 13.53 18.55
CA ALA A 17 -10.83 12.24 19.21
C ALA A 17 -9.45 11.56 19.11
N PRO A 18 -8.70 11.36 20.21
CA PRO A 18 -7.28 10.98 20.21
C PRO A 18 -6.99 9.51 19.79
N GLY A 19 -7.98 8.77 19.28
CA GLY A 19 -7.85 7.35 18.92
C GLY A 19 -7.84 7.04 17.42
N ARG A 20 -8.28 7.96 16.56
CA ARG A 20 -8.33 7.74 15.10
C ARG A 20 -6.96 7.90 14.43
N ASP A 21 -6.19 8.88 14.88
CA ASP A 21 -4.90 9.26 14.30
C ASP A 21 -3.84 8.16 14.50
N VAL A 22 -3.80 7.57 15.70
CA VAL A 22 -2.89 6.46 16.04
C VAL A 22 -3.14 5.19 15.20
N GLY A 23 -4.38 4.97 14.74
CA GLY A 23 -4.73 3.81 13.92
C GLY A 23 -4.21 3.94 12.48
N LEU A 24 -4.37 5.13 11.89
CA LEU A 24 -3.89 5.46 10.54
C LEU A 24 -2.36 5.48 10.48
N GLU A 25 -1.69 6.07 11.47
CA GLU A 25 -0.22 6.10 11.51
C GLU A 25 0.38 4.69 11.56
N LYS A 26 -0.16 3.81 12.41
CA LYS A 26 0.26 2.41 12.46
C LYS A 26 0.00 1.66 11.15
N ALA A 27 -1.07 2.00 10.43
CA ALA A 27 -1.37 1.42 9.13
C ALA A 27 -0.37 1.91 8.07
N TYR A 28 0.04 3.18 8.15
CA TYR A 28 1.07 3.75 7.28
C TYR A 28 2.44 3.10 7.53
N GLU A 29 2.85 2.93 8.79
CA GLU A 29 4.07 2.21 9.15
C GLU A 29 4.09 0.79 8.59
N ARG A 30 2.96 0.07 8.69
CA ARG A 30 2.80 -1.26 8.07
C ARG A 30 2.96 -1.20 6.55
N MET A 31 2.30 -0.25 5.90
CA MET A 31 2.38 -0.06 4.46
C MET A 31 3.81 0.26 3.99
N ALA A 32 4.51 1.13 4.71
CA ALA A 32 5.91 1.44 4.45
C ALA A 32 6.82 0.22 4.62
N ALA A 33 6.64 -0.56 5.69
CA ALA A 33 7.37 -1.81 5.92
C ALA A 33 7.14 -2.83 4.79
N VAL A 34 5.91 -2.99 4.32
CA VAL A 34 5.58 -3.89 3.20
C VAL A 34 6.17 -3.37 1.90
N ALA A 35 6.15 -2.05 1.66
CA ALA A 35 6.80 -1.43 0.49
C ALA A 35 8.31 -1.71 0.48
N VAL A 36 9.00 -1.55 1.62
CA VAL A 36 10.42 -1.89 1.76
C VAL A 36 10.66 -3.38 1.49
N ALA A 37 9.81 -4.27 2.01
CA ALA A 37 9.91 -5.70 1.71
C ALA A 37 9.71 -6.01 0.22
N ALA A 38 8.75 -5.35 -0.44
CA ALA A 38 8.49 -5.48 -1.86
C ALA A 38 9.66 -4.98 -2.72
N LEU A 39 10.37 -3.93 -2.29
CA LEU A 39 11.60 -3.46 -2.94
C LEU A 39 12.75 -4.48 -2.87
N HIS A 40 12.68 -5.49 -2.01
CA HIS A 40 13.65 -6.59 -1.97
C HIS A 40 13.17 -7.85 -2.70
N GLU A 41 11.94 -7.88 -3.20
CA GLU A 41 11.39 -8.98 -3.98
C GLU A 41 11.84 -8.90 -5.44
N ARG A 42 12.27 -10.03 -6.00
CA ARG A 42 12.78 -10.14 -7.37
C ARG A 42 11.79 -10.78 -8.33
N GLU A 43 10.76 -11.45 -7.83
CA GLU A 43 9.66 -11.96 -8.63
C GLU A 43 8.62 -10.85 -8.89
N PRO A 44 8.53 -10.26 -10.11
CA PRO A 44 7.66 -9.11 -10.38
C PRO A 44 6.19 -9.36 -10.05
N GLY A 45 5.71 -10.59 -10.29
CA GLY A 45 4.33 -11.00 -10.02
C GLY A 45 3.96 -11.04 -8.54
N ARG A 46 4.93 -10.95 -7.61
CA ARG A 46 4.66 -10.95 -6.16
C ARG A 46 4.56 -9.57 -5.54
N LEU A 47 5.08 -8.53 -6.20
CA LEU A 47 5.18 -7.18 -5.64
C LEU A 47 3.81 -6.63 -5.26
N TRP A 48 2.86 -6.62 -6.20
CA TRP A 48 1.53 -6.08 -5.95
C TRP A 48 0.65 -6.92 -5.02
N PRO A 49 0.63 -8.25 -5.11
CA PRO A 49 -0.03 -9.08 -4.11
C PRO A 49 0.43 -8.79 -2.66
N MET A 50 1.73 -8.50 -2.46
CA MET A 50 2.24 -8.09 -1.14
C MET A 50 1.68 -6.75 -0.69
N LEU A 51 1.65 -5.75 -1.58
CA LEU A 51 1.22 -4.38 -1.25
C LEU A 51 -0.29 -4.25 -1.07
N ALA A 52 -1.07 -4.98 -1.87
CA ALA A 52 -2.49 -4.72 -2.05
C ALA A 52 -3.29 -4.86 -0.74
N GLY A 53 -2.95 -5.84 0.11
CA GLY A 53 -3.59 -5.99 1.42
C GLY A 53 -3.29 -4.84 2.38
N ALA A 54 -2.03 -4.40 2.47
CA ALA A 54 -1.63 -3.29 3.32
C ALA A 54 -2.21 -1.96 2.84
N LEU A 55 -2.31 -1.77 1.51
CA LEU A 55 -2.95 -0.60 0.91
C LEU A 55 -4.46 -0.57 1.18
N ALA A 56 -5.14 -1.71 1.02
CA ALA A 56 -6.56 -1.83 1.36
C ALA A 56 -6.79 -1.44 2.82
N GLU A 57 -6.00 -2.01 3.76
CA GLU A 57 -6.11 -1.70 5.18
C GLU A 57 -5.87 -0.22 5.47
N LEU A 58 -4.80 0.37 4.93
CA LEU A 58 -4.46 1.78 5.11
C LEU A 58 -5.59 2.72 4.66
N CYS A 59 -6.18 2.44 3.51
CA CYS A 59 -7.23 3.27 2.93
C CYS A 59 -8.64 2.91 3.45
N GLY A 60 -8.77 1.87 4.27
CA GLY A 60 -10.07 1.34 4.70
C GLY A 60 -10.90 0.80 3.54
N GLY A 61 -10.25 0.03 2.66
CA GLY A 61 -10.84 -0.65 1.50
C GLY A 61 -11.07 -2.14 1.73
N ASP A 62 -12.03 -2.69 0.99
CA ASP A 62 -12.38 -4.11 0.97
C ASP A 62 -11.57 -4.87 -0.10
N ALA A 63 -11.22 -4.19 -1.19
CA ALA A 63 -10.43 -4.76 -2.28
C ALA A 63 -9.52 -3.72 -2.94
N VAL A 64 -8.47 -4.19 -3.60
CA VAL A 64 -7.59 -3.38 -4.45
C VAL A 64 -7.52 -4.02 -5.81
N ILE A 65 -7.79 -3.24 -6.85
CA ILE A 65 -7.49 -3.60 -8.24
C ILE A 65 -6.33 -2.73 -8.70
N HIS A 66 -5.26 -3.36 -9.15
CA HIS A 66 -4.10 -2.65 -9.70
C HIS A 66 -4.05 -2.79 -11.20
N LYS A 67 -3.76 -1.68 -11.86
CA LYS A 67 -3.72 -1.54 -13.31
C LYS A 67 -2.49 -0.75 -13.71
N LEU A 68 -1.48 -1.53 -14.03
CA LEU A 68 -0.08 -1.11 -14.08
C LEU A 68 0.42 -0.94 -15.51
N ASP A 69 -0.48 -1.19 -16.46
CA ASP A 69 -0.35 -0.89 -17.87
C ASP A 69 -1.25 0.29 -18.23
N ASP A 70 -1.26 0.64 -19.51
CA ASP A 70 -2.08 1.74 -20.01
C ASP A 70 -3.56 1.58 -19.72
N TRP A 71 -4.18 2.69 -19.32
CA TRP A 71 -5.59 2.75 -19.03
C TRP A 71 -6.42 2.87 -20.31
N SER A 72 -6.34 1.81 -21.12
CA SER A 72 -7.00 1.68 -22.42
C SER A 72 -7.92 0.47 -22.45
N GLU A 73 -8.94 0.47 -23.30
CA GLU A 73 -9.84 -0.68 -23.45
C GLU A 73 -9.13 -1.94 -23.99
N HIS A 74 -8.03 -1.77 -24.74
CA HIS A 74 -7.46 -2.84 -25.57
C HIS A 74 -6.17 -3.46 -25.02
N ARG A 75 -5.51 -2.79 -24.07
CA ARG A 75 -4.25 -3.26 -23.48
C ARG A 75 -4.28 -3.11 -21.97
N GLY A 76 -3.63 -4.06 -21.30
CA GLY A 76 -3.31 -3.98 -19.89
C GLY A 76 -3.80 -5.16 -19.07
N SER A 77 -2.97 -5.52 -18.09
CA SER A 77 -3.27 -6.48 -17.05
C SER A 77 -4.10 -5.84 -15.95
N ILE A 78 -5.00 -6.63 -15.39
CA ILE A 78 -5.76 -6.30 -14.19
C ILE A 78 -5.41 -7.39 -13.19
N GLY A 79 -4.87 -6.99 -12.05
CA GLY A 79 -4.74 -7.88 -10.89
C GLY A 79 -5.57 -7.33 -9.74
N ALA A 80 -5.99 -8.20 -8.83
CA ALA A 80 -6.77 -7.81 -7.68
C ALA A 80 -6.37 -8.57 -6.42
N ALA A 81 -6.67 -7.96 -5.28
CA ALA A 81 -6.60 -8.57 -3.97
C ALA A 81 -7.82 -8.13 -3.14
N PRO A 82 -8.28 -8.92 -2.16
CA PRO A 82 -7.80 -10.27 -1.83
C PRO A 82 -8.14 -11.29 -2.93
N ASP A 83 -7.72 -12.55 -2.79
CA ASP A 83 -7.94 -13.62 -3.79
C ASP A 83 -9.41 -13.78 -4.19
N ALA A 84 -10.35 -13.48 -3.29
CA ALA A 84 -11.78 -13.48 -3.59
C ALA A 84 -12.15 -12.45 -4.67
N ALA A 85 -11.53 -11.26 -4.65
CA ALA A 85 -11.72 -10.24 -5.68
C ALA A 85 -11.10 -10.67 -7.01
N ALA A 86 -9.92 -11.29 -6.99
CA ALA A 86 -9.30 -11.86 -8.19
C ALA A 86 -10.20 -12.93 -8.84
N LEU A 87 -10.72 -13.86 -8.02
CA LEU A 87 -11.60 -14.92 -8.49
C LEU A 87 -12.95 -14.40 -9.04
N ALA A 88 -13.44 -13.27 -8.51
CA ALA A 88 -14.62 -12.60 -9.05
C ALA A 88 -14.32 -11.98 -10.42
N LEU A 89 -13.15 -11.34 -10.60
CA LEU A 89 -12.73 -10.79 -11.89
C LEU A 89 -12.51 -11.88 -12.95
N ASP A 90 -12.01 -13.06 -12.56
CA ASP A 90 -11.80 -14.19 -13.49
C ASP A 90 -13.12 -14.74 -14.07
N ARG A 91 -14.26 -14.46 -13.44
CA ARG A 91 -15.59 -14.86 -13.92
C ARG A 91 -16.21 -13.85 -14.88
N LEU A 92 -15.60 -12.67 -15.04
CA LEU A 92 -16.13 -11.62 -15.89
C LEU A 92 -15.93 -11.94 -17.37
N THR A 93 -16.83 -11.41 -18.20
CA THR A 93 -16.68 -11.55 -19.65
C THR A 93 -15.55 -10.64 -20.16
N ASP A 94 -15.03 -10.92 -21.36
CA ASP A 94 -14.06 -10.03 -22.02
C ASP A 94 -14.60 -8.61 -22.22
N ALA A 95 -15.90 -8.45 -22.42
CA ALA A 95 -16.52 -7.13 -22.52
C ALA A 95 -16.48 -6.37 -21.19
N ASP A 96 -16.67 -7.06 -20.08
CA ASP A 96 -16.63 -6.49 -18.74
C ASP A 96 -15.20 -6.14 -18.33
N LEU A 97 -14.24 -7.03 -18.63
CA LEU A 97 -12.82 -6.73 -18.41
C LEU A 97 -12.37 -5.52 -19.25
N ARG A 98 -12.81 -5.38 -20.50
CA ARG A 98 -12.54 -4.18 -21.31
C ARG A 98 -13.12 -2.91 -20.67
N LEU A 99 -14.31 -2.99 -20.09
CA LEU A 99 -14.91 -1.87 -19.37
C LEU A 99 -14.10 -1.46 -18.14
N LEU A 100 -13.61 -2.42 -17.36
CA LEU A 100 -12.71 -2.14 -16.23
C LEU A 100 -11.36 -1.57 -16.71
N ARG A 101 -10.82 -2.11 -17.82
CA ARG A 101 -9.63 -1.57 -18.49
C ARG A 101 -9.83 -0.19 -19.11
N ALA A 102 -11.06 0.25 -19.40
CA ALA A 102 -11.30 1.65 -19.78
C ALA A 102 -10.97 2.62 -18.62
N GLY A 103 -11.05 2.16 -17.37
CA GLY A 103 -10.63 2.92 -16.19
C GLY A 103 -11.51 4.12 -15.85
N PHE A 104 -12.78 4.12 -16.26
CA PHE A 104 -13.73 5.16 -15.87
C PHE A 104 -13.91 5.19 -14.33
N PRO A 105 -13.94 6.38 -13.69
CA PRO A 105 -13.81 7.71 -14.27
C PRO A 105 -12.36 8.23 -14.36
N PHE A 106 -11.40 7.54 -13.78
CA PHE A 106 -10.09 8.14 -13.52
C PHE A 106 -9.19 8.24 -14.75
N ALA A 107 -9.35 7.39 -15.77
CA ALA A 107 -8.65 7.55 -17.04
C ALA A 107 -8.88 8.96 -17.61
N GLY A 108 -10.15 9.37 -17.72
CA GLY A 108 -10.51 10.72 -18.16
C GLY A 108 -10.04 11.81 -17.19
N HIS A 109 -10.23 11.60 -15.88
CA HIS A 109 -9.85 12.56 -14.85
C HIS A 109 -8.35 12.91 -14.88
N TYR A 110 -7.48 11.89 -14.92
CA TYR A 110 -6.02 12.07 -14.89
C TYR A 110 -5.43 12.43 -16.27
N THR A 111 -6.15 12.20 -17.36
CA THR A 111 -5.73 12.69 -18.69
C THR A 111 -6.00 14.18 -18.83
N ALA A 112 -7.14 14.65 -18.31
CA ALA A 112 -7.58 16.03 -18.46
C ALA A 112 -6.91 17.02 -17.48
N ARG A 113 -6.29 16.54 -16.40
CA ARG A 113 -5.71 17.39 -15.35
C ARG A 113 -4.22 17.12 -15.19
N SER A 114 -3.45 18.16 -14.92
CA SER A 114 -2.03 18.06 -14.55
C SER A 114 -1.82 17.46 -13.16
N GLY A 115 -2.85 17.49 -12.29
CA GLY A 115 -2.80 16.93 -10.94
C GLY A 115 -2.80 15.40 -10.93
N ARG A 116 -1.86 14.82 -10.18
CA ARG A 116 -1.71 13.36 -9.96
C ARG A 116 -2.11 12.97 -8.52
N SER A 117 -2.88 13.79 -7.81
CA SER A 117 -3.33 13.47 -6.45
C SER A 117 -4.43 12.41 -6.45
N PRO A 118 -4.48 11.52 -5.44
CA PRO A 118 -5.57 10.57 -5.29
C PRO A 118 -6.95 11.23 -5.24
N VAL A 119 -7.96 10.56 -5.80
CA VAL A 119 -9.32 11.08 -5.86
C VAL A 119 -10.36 9.95 -5.77
N THR A 120 -11.53 10.22 -5.20
CA THR A 120 -12.64 9.25 -5.25
C THR A 120 -13.39 9.34 -6.57
N ALA A 121 -14.03 8.26 -6.99
CA ALA A 121 -14.86 8.24 -8.19
C ALA A 121 -16.02 9.26 -8.10
N ARG A 122 -16.57 9.45 -6.89
CA ARG A 122 -17.60 10.46 -6.62
C ARG A 122 -17.07 11.88 -6.78
N ARG A 123 -15.84 12.18 -6.35
CA ARG A 123 -15.21 13.50 -6.58
C ARG A 123 -14.81 13.70 -8.06
N ALA A 124 -14.41 12.64 -8.75
CA ALA A 124 -13.97 12.70 -10.14
C ALA A 124 -15.12 12.86 -11.15
N ALA A 125 -16.26 12.18 -10.92
CA ALA A 125 -17.39 12.12 -11.87
C ALA A 125 -18.73 12.59 -11.28
N GLY A 126 -18.78 12.96 -10.00
CA GLY A 126 -20.01 13.45 -9.35
C GLY A 126 -21.16 12.45 -9.46
N ARG A 127 -22.31 12.94 -9.90
CA ARG A 127 -23.54 12.13 -10.08
C ARG A 127 -23.45 11.13 -11.23
N ALA A 128 -22.46 11.23 -12.13
CA ALA A 128 -22.29 10.28 -13.21
C ALA A 128 -21.72 8.93 -12.75
N TRP A 129 -21.06 8.88 -11.59
CA TRP A 129 -20.46 7.64 -11.08
C TRP A 129 -21.50 6.54 -10.78
N PRO A 130 -22.50 6.74 -9.91
CA PRO A 130 -23.38 5.64 -9.48
C PRO A 130 -24.19 5.01 -10.62
N GLY A 131 -24.55 5.80 -11.65
CA GLY A 131 -25.29 5.32 -12.82
C GLY A 131 -24.41 4.68 -13.92
N SER A 132 -23.09 4.73 -13.78
CA SER A 132 -22.17 4.25 -14.81
C SER A 132 -22.23 2.73 -14.94
N ARG A 133 -21.88 2.22 -16.13
CA ARG A 133 -21.76 0.77 -16.37
C ARG A 133 -20.66 0.17 -15.48
N THR A 134 -19.56 0.90 -15.27
CA THR A 134 -18.44 0.47 -14.43
C THR A 134 -18.86 0.30 -12.97
N ALA A 135 -19.59 1.27 -12.39
CA ALA A 135 -20.07 1.17 -11.01
C ALA A 135 -21.03 -0.01 -10.83
N ARG A 136 -21.97 -0.22 -11.76
CA ARG A 136 -22.89 -1.37 -11.71
C ARG A 136 -22.16 -2.70 -11.77
N LEU A 137 -21.23 -2.85 -12.71
CA LEU A 137 -20.43 -4.07 -12.85
C LEU A 137 -19.64 -4.37 -11.57
N LEU A 138 -19.03 -3.36 -10.95
CA LEU A 138 -18.27 -3.53 -9.71
C LEU A 138 -19.17 -3.88 -8.53
N GLY A 139 -20.35 -3.26 -8.43
CA GLY A 139 -21.35 -3.62 -7.42
C GLY A 139 -21.82 -5.07 -7.56
N GLU A 140 -22.10 -5.51 -8.78
CA GLU A 140 -22.53 -6.88 -9.06
C GLU A 140 -21.42 -7.92 -8.82
N ALA A 141 -20.17 -7.60 -9.19
CA ALA A 141 -19.06 -8.55 -9.14
C ALA A 141 -18.36 -8.61 -7.78
N LEU A 142 -18.25 -7.48 -7.08
CA LEU A 142 -17.40 -7.32 -5.89
C LEU A 142 -18.16 -6.79 -4.66
N ASP A 143 -19.45 -6.46 -4.79
CA ASP A 143 -20.26 -5.84 -3.72
C ASP A 143 -19.66 -4.52 -3.20
N VAL A 144 -19.19 -3.66 -4.12
CA VAL A 144 -18.57 -2.36 -3.82
C VAL A 144 -19.20 -1.23 -4.62
N ASP A 145 -19.32 -0.06 -4.00
CA ASP A 145 -19.95 1.14 -4.58
C ASP A 145 -19.05 2.38 -4.53
N HIS A 146 -17.98 2.34 -3.75
CA HIS A 146 -17.01 3.42 -3.59
C HIS A 146 -15.64 3.00 -4.10
N VAL A 147 -14.97 3.94 -4.79
CA VAL A 147 -13.63 3.71 -5.36
C VAL A 147 -12.75 4.92 -5.14
N LEU A 148 -11.56 4.69 -4.63
CA LEU A 148 -10.45 5.64 -4.52
C LEU A 148 -9.40 5.28 -5.57
N GLY A 149 -9.12 6.21 -6.48
CA GLY A 149 -8.05 6.06 -7.46
C GLY A 149 -6.75 6.65 -6.97
N VAL A 150 -5.68 5.86 -6.96
CA VAL A 150 -4.32 6.25 -6.59
C VAL A 150 -3.43 6.12 -7.84
N PRO A 151 -3.14 7.22 -8.54
CA PRO A 151 -2.32 7.17 -9.75
C PRO A 151 -0.85 7.00 -9.37
N LEU A 152 -0.06 6.41 -10.25
CA LEU A 152 1.36 6.14 -10.04
C LEU A 152 2.16 6.77 -11.17
N PRO A 153 2.48 8.08 -11.06
CA PRO A 153 3.24 8.77 -12.09
C PRO A 153 4.69 8.29 -12.07
N ASP A 154 5.11 7.51 -13.07
CA ASP A 154 6.52 7.12 -13.17
C ASP A 154 7.41 8.16 -13.88
N GLY A 155 6.81 9.24 -14.42
CA GLY A 155 7.53 10.35 -15.08
C GLY A 155 8.27 9.99 -16.37
N THR A 156 8.37 8.70 -16.70
CA THR A 156 9.04 8.16 -17.88
C THR A 156 8.05 7.75 -18.97
N THR A 157 6.79 7.51 -18.59
CA THR A 157 5.71 7.16 -19.52
C THR A 157 4.57 8.19 -19.49
N PRO A 158 4.01 8.56 -20.66
CA PRO A 158 2.84 9.46 -20.74
C PRO A 158 1.56 8.79 -20.24
N VAL A 159 1.62 7.47 -20.07
CA VAL A 159 0.53 6.59 -19.69
C VAL A 159 0.14 6.79 -18.22
N ILE A 160 -1.17 6.84 -17.95
CA ILE A 160 -1.68 6.82 -16.58
C ILE A 160 -1.66 5.37 -16.12
N THR A 161 -0.96 5.10 -15.03
CA THR A 161 -1.05 3.84 -14.30
C THR A 161 -1.47 4.09 -12.87
N GLY A 162 -1.96 3.07 -12.19
CA GLY A 162 -2.39 3.23 -10.83
C GLY A 162 -3.01 2.01 -10.20
N CYS A 163 -3.43 2.19 -8.97
CA CYS A 163 -4.25 1.24 -8.25
C CYS A 163 -5.54 1.89 -7.78
N LEU A 164 -6.55 1.06 -7.59
CA LEU A 164 -7.90 1.43 -7.27
C LEU A 164 -8.26 0.68 -6.00
N VAL A 165 -8.63 1.42 -4.95
CA VAL A 165 -9.12 0.85 -3.69
C VAL A 165 -10.63 0.91 -3.70
N TYR A 166 -11.28 -0.22 -3.44
CA TYR A 166 -12.73 -0.38 -3.49
C TYR A 166 -13.27 -0.63 -2.10
N ARG A 167 -14.48 -0.16 -1.83
CA ARG A 167 -15.23 -0.56 -0.64
C ARG A 167 -16.73 -0.40 -0.81
N SER A 168 -17.45 -1.03 0.10
CA SER A 168 -18.87 -0.85 0.33
C SER A 168 -19.17 0.30 1.31
N GLY A 169 -20.37 0.87 1.23
CA GLY A 169 -20.99 1.64 2.32
C GLY A 169 -20.84 3.16 2.20
N THR A 170 -19.71 3.72 2.64
CA THR A 170 -19.52 5.19 2.66
C THR A 170 -18.32 5.61 1.82
N ASP A 171 -18.29 6.84 1.29
CA ASP A 171 -17.17 7.31 0.47
C ASP A 171 -15.93 7.68 1.30
N PHE A 172 -14.74 7.61 0.69
CA PHE A 172 -13.45 7.80 1.36
C PHE A 172 -13.30 9.22 1.95
N THR A 173 -12.75 9.30 3.17
CA THR A 173 -12.55 10.56 3.89
C THR A 173 -11.31 11.31 3.41
N ASP A 174 -11.19 12.60 3.73
CA ASP A 174 -10.00 13.39 3.41
C ASP A 174 -8.72 12.81 4.02
N ASP A 175 -8.78 12.30 5.25
CA ASP A 175 -7.64 11.63 5.90
C ASP A 175 -7.17 10.40 5.11
N GLN A 176 -8.11 9.61 4.58
CA GLN A 176 -7.78 8.43 3.76
C GLN A 176 -7.16 8.82 2.42
N LEU A 177 -7.63 9.92 1.81
CA LEU A 177 -7.00 10.49 0.61
C LEU A 177 -5.59 11.00 0.92
N ALA A 178 -5.40 11.69 2.05
CA ALA A 178 -4.10 12.17 2.48
C ALA A 178 -3.11 11.03 2.75
N MET A 179 -3.56 9.91 3.35
CA MET A 179 -2.73 8.72 3.53
C MET A 179 -2.36 8.06 2.20
N ALA A 180 -3.32 7.96 1.27
CA ALA A 180 -3.04 7.46 -0.07
C ALA A 180 -2.00 8.35 -0.78
N GLU A 181 -2.10 9.67 -0.63
CA GLU A 181 -1.15 10.63 -1.21
C GLU A 181 0.25 10.50 -0.59
N ARG A 182 0.34 10.36 0.73
CA ARG A 182 1.63 10.10 1.42
C ARG A 182 2.28 8.77 1.01
N THR A 183 1.48 7.78 0.66
CA THR A 183 1.96 6.43 0.29
C THR A 183 2.29 6.32 -1.20
N GLN A 184 1.71 7.19 -2.03
CA GLN A 184 1.87 7.18 -3.48
C GLN A 184 3.33 7.12 -3.97
N PRO A 185 4.30 7.85 -3.39
CA PRO A 185 5.71 7.74 -3.81
C PRO A 185 6.29 6.34 -3.59
N LEU A 186 5.92 5.67 -2.49
CA LEU A 186 6.38 4.31 -2.18
C LEU A 186 5.80 3.29 -3.17
N LEU A 187 4.50 3.40 -3.47
CA LEU A 187 3.85 2.56 -4.48
C LEU A 187 4.48 2.76 -5.86
N THR A 188 4.80 4.01 -6.20
CA THR A 188 5.45 4.35 -7.46
C THR A 188 6.85 3.74 -7.55
N ALA A 189 7.62 3.75 -6.47
CA ALA A 189 8.94 3.14 -6.42
C ALA A 189 8.87 1.61 -6.63
N VAL A 190 7.94 0.93 -5.96
CA VAL A 190 7.75 -0.52 -6.14
C VAL A 190 7.31 -0.85 -7.56
N GLU A 191 6.41 -0.05 -8.15
CA GLU A 191 5.98 -0.26 -9.53
C GLU A 191 7.12 -0.05 -10.54
N ARG A 192 7.97 0.96 -10.34
CA ARG A 192 9.19 1.13 -11.16
C ARG A 192 10.11 -0.09 -11.07
N GLN A 193 10.33 -0.63 -9.87
CA GLN A 193 11.12 -1.84 -9.70
C GLN A 193 10.50 -3.04 -10.42
N ARG A 194 9.18 -3.23 -10.30
CA ARG A 194 8.48 -4.32 -11.01
C ARG A 194 8.75 -4.25 -12.51
N ARG A 195 8.61 -3.06 -13.11
CA ARG A 195 8.87 -2.83 -14.54
C ARG A 195 10.32 -3.16 -14.91
N LEU A 196 11.29 -2.69 -14.12
CA LEU A 196 12.71 -2.99 -14.36
C LEU A 196 13.00 -4.49 -14.28
N LEU A 197 12.43 -5.19 -13.29
CA LEU A 197 12.61 -6.64 -13.16
C LEU A 197 11.96 -7.41 -14.33
N GLU A 198 10.80 -6.97 -14.83
CA GLU A 198 10.16 -7.54 -16.02
C GLU A 198 10.98 -7.30 -17.28
N GLU A 199 11.52 -6.10 -17.46
CA GLU A 199 12.38 -5.75 -18.59
C GLU A 199 13.69 -6.54 -18.55
N TRP A 200 14.34 -6.63 -17.38
CA TRP A 200 15.53 -7.46 -17.19
C TRP A 200 15.26 -8.93 -17.51
N ARG A 201 14.15 -9.50 -17.03
CA ARG A 201 13.76 -10.89 -17.33
C ARG A 201 13.52 -11.12 -18.82
N ARG A 202 12.90 -10.16 -19.51
CA ARG A 202 12.68 -10.23 -20.97
C ARG A 202 13.99 -10.16 -21.75
N THR A 203 14.94 -9.34 -21.29
CA THR A 203 16.17 -9.02 -22.04
C THR A 203 17.29 -10.04 -21.81
N LEU A 204 17.47 -10.52 -20.58
CA LEU A 204 18.60 -11.39 -20.19
C LEU A 204 18.23 -12.89 -20.11
N GLY A 205 16.93 -13.22 -20.12
CA GLY A 205 16.46 -14.56 -19.78
C GLY A 205 16.59 -14.88 -18.28
N PRO A 206 15.99 -15.97 -17.77
CA PRO A 206 16.17 -16.38 -16.38
C PRO A 206 17.62 -16.84 -16.16
N ASP A 207 18.35 -16.24 -15.21
CA ASP A 207 19.62 -16.76 -14.68
C ASP A 207 19.36 -17.37 -13.28
N PRO A 208 19.14 -18.70 -13.20
CA PRO A 208 18.88 -19.38 -11.94
C PRO A 208 20.04 -19.24 -10.94
N ALA A 209 21.28 -19.09 -11.43
CA ALA A 209 22.46 -19.02 -10.58
C ALA A 209 22.64 -17.63 -9.97
N ALA A 210 22.27 -16.56 -10.67
CA ALA A 210 22.20 -15.21 -10.07
C ALA A 210 21.04 -15.11 -9.06
N ASP A 211 19.87 -15.64 -9.39
CA ASP A 211 18.71 -15.66 -8.50
C ASP A 211 19.01 -16.47 -7.22
N GLN A 212 19.70 -17.60 -7.34
CA GLN A 212 20.06 -18.43 -6.19
C GLN A 212 21.17 -17.83 -5.33
N ARG A 213 22.16 -17.13 -5.93
CA ARG A 213 23.18 -16.39 -5.17
C ARG A 213 22.59 -15.18 -4.45
N ALA A 214 21.63 -14.47 -5.07
CA ALA A 214 20.91 -13.36 -4.46
C ALA A 214 19.95 -13.81 -3.34
N ALA A 215 19.25 -14.94 -3.51
CA ALA A 215 18.37 -15.52 -2.49
C ALA A 215 19.14 -16.03 -1.26
N GLN A 216 20.41 -16.40 -1.44
CA GLN A 216 21.31 -16.77 -0.34
C GLN A 216 21.88 -15.55 0.39
N SER A 217 22.07 -14.41 -0.29
CA SER A 217 22.64 -13.20 0.30
C SER A 217 21.60 -12.20 0.82
N THR A 218 20.33 -12.32 0.42
CA THR A 218 19.25 -11.39 0.78
C THR A 218 18.21 -12.09 1.67
N LEU A 219 17.68 -11.39 2.67
CA LEU A 219 16.54 -11.88 3.44
C LEU A 219 15.32 -12.02 2.51
N THR A 220 14.57 -13.11 2.64
CA THR A 220 13.28 -13.27 1.94
C THR A 220 12.26 -12.29 2.50
N PRO A 221 11.18 -11.95 1.78
CA PRO A 221 10.15 -11.06 2.29
C PRO A 221 9.61 -11.47 3.67
N ARG A 222 9.40 -12.78 3.87
CA ARG A 222 8.94 -13.32 5.15
C ARG A 222 9.97 -13.17 6.27
N GLU A 223 11.24 -13.38 5.97
CA GLU A 223 12.35 -13.15 6.90
C GLU A 223 12.49 -11.66 7.23
N THR A 224 12.33 -10.76 6.26
CA THR A 224 12.31 -9.31 6.48
C THR A 224 11.15 -8.90 7.38
N THR A 225 9.93 -9.38 7.13
CA THR A 225 8.79 -9.11 8.01
C THR A 225 9.03 -9.62 9.43
N VAL A 226 9.58 -10.84 9.58
CA VAL A 226 9.92 -11.38 10.90
C VAL A 226 11.01 -10.53 11.56
N LEU A 227 12.05 -10.11 10.84
CA LEU A 227 13.12 -9.25 11.36
C LEU A 227 12.59 -7.90 11.87
N LEU A 228 11.66 -7.27 11.16
CA LEU A 228 11.03 -6.02 11.59
C LEU A 228 10.24 -6.20 12.89
N LEU A 229 9.45 -7.27 12.99
CA LEU A 229 8.73 -7.58 14.22
C LEU A 229 9.66 -7.99 15.38
N LEU A 230 10.82 -8.57 15.07
CA LEU A 230 11.86 -8.81 16.08
C LEU A 230 12.46 -7.49 16.60
N ALA A 231 12.60 -6.49 15.74
CA ALA A 231 13.07 -5.16 16.13
C ALA A 231 12.06 -4.42 17.03
N GLU A 232 10.76 -4.69 16.89
CA GLU A 232 9.70 -4.25 17.80
C GLU A 232 9.69 -5.00 19.16
N ALA A 233 10.71 -5.80 19.46
CA ALA A 233 10.81 -6.60 20.69
C ALA A 233 9.68 -7.65 20.87
N LEU A 234 8.95 -8.03 19.82
CA LEU A 234 7.88 -9.04 19.90
C LEU A 234 8.42 -10.46 20.12
N THR A 235 7.73 -11.26 20.92
CA THR A 235 8.06 -12.69 21.10
C THR A 235 7.65 -13.52 19.88
N ALA A 236 8.26 -14.70 19.70
CA ALA A 236 7.91 -15.57 18.58
C ALA A 236 6.42 -15.96 18.55
N ASP A 237 5.78 -16.11 19.72
CA ASP A 237 4.35 -16.34 19.82
C ASP A 237 3.52 -15.14 19.36
N ALA A 238 3.93 -13.93 19.73
CA ALA A 238 3.26 -12.70 19.30
C ALA A 238 3.42 -12.48 17.78
N VAL A 239 4.63 -12.72 17.25
CA VAL A 239 4.91 -12.70 15.81
C VAL A 239 4.06 -13.75 15.09
N GLY A 240 3.97 -14.97 15.63
CA GLY A 240 3.20 -16.06 15.06
C GLY A 240 1.71 -15.72 14.95
N ARG A 241 1.12 -15.21 16.04
CA ARG A 241 -0.27 -14.72 16.03
C ARG A 241 -0.48 -13.62 15.00
N ARG A 242 0.43 -12.65 14.91
CA ARG A 242 0.32 -11.51 13.99
C ARG A 242 0.47 -11.89 12.53
N LEU A 243 1.21 -12.97 12.23
CA LEU A 243 1.47 -13.44 10.87
C LEU A 243 0.62 -14.65 10.46
N GLY A 244 -0.27 -15.15 11.32
CA GLY A 244 -1.09 -16.33 11.07
C GLY A 244 -0.29 -17.63 10.95
N ILE A 245 0.85 -17.74 11.64
CA ILE A 245 1.75 -18.92 11.59
C ILE A 245 2.13 -19.41 12.99
N SER A 246 2.58 -20.66 13.09
CA SER A 246 3.04 -21.22 14.37
C SER A 246 4.33 -20.52 14.86
N ALA A 247 4.51 -20.43 16.18
CA ALA A 247 5.76 -19.94 16.77
C ALA A 247 6.99 -20.76 16.34
N ARG A 248 6.81 -22.07 16.08
CA ARG A 248 7.83 -22.94 15.49
C ARG A 248 8.26 -22.46 14.11
N THR A 249 7.31 -22.05 13.27
CA THR A 249 7.60 -21.48 11.94
C THR A 249 8.36 -20.16 12.07
N VAL A 250 8.00 -19.32 13.05
CA VAL A 250 8.74 -18.08 13.34
C VAL A 250 10.18 -18.38 13.73
N HIS A 251 10.45 -19.32 14.64
CA HIS A 251 11.82 -19.71 15.00
C HIS A 251 12.65 -20.15 13.79
N LYS A 252 12.05 -20.88 12.84
CA LYS A 252 12.74 -21.27 11.61
C LYS A 252 13.14 -20.05 10.75
N HIS A 253 12.28 -19.04 10.68
CA HIS A 253 12.63 -17.78 10.01
C HIS A 253 13.74 -17.03 10.76
N VAL A 254 13.69 -16.96 12.09
CA VAL A 254 14.73 -16.35 12.94
C VAL A 254 16.10 -17.00 12.71
N GLU A 255 16.16 -18.33 12.70
CA GLU A 255 17.39 -19.08 12.44
C GLU A 255 17.97 -18.78 11.05
N ASN A 256 17.11 -18.70 10.03
CA ASN A 256 17.57 -18.32 8.69
C ASN A 256 18.08 -16.88 8.64
N ILE A 257 17.43 -15.95 9.34
CA ILE A 257 17.88 -14.56 9.44
C ILE A 257 19.26 -14.51 10.10
N TYR A 258 19.47 -15.26 11.19
CA TYR A 258 20.76 -15.35 11.88
C TYR A 258 21.86 -15.80 10.92
N ARG A 259 21.60 -16.91 10.21
CA ARG A 259 22.52 -17.45 9.21
C ARG A 259 22.83 -16.44 8.11
N LYS A 260 21.81 -15.79 7.54
CA LYS A 260 21.97 -14.84 6.43
C LYS A 260 22.65 -13.54 6.84
N LEU A 261 22.42 -13.05 8.05
CA LEU A 261 23.05 -11.84 8.59
C LEU A 261 24.38 -12.11 9.31
N GLY A 262 24.80 -13.38 9.42
CA GLY A 262 26.04 -13.76 10.10
C GLY A 262 26.02 -13.50 11.60
N THR A 263 24.85 -13.62 12.24
CA THR A 263 24.62 -13.32 13.67
C THR A 263 24.20 -14.58 14.42
N ARG A 264 24.21 -14.53 15.75
CA ARG A 264 23.96 -15.71 16.61
C ARG A 264 22.86 -15.50 17.63
N ASP A 265 22.47 -14.26 17.86
CA ASP A 265 21.46 -13.89 18.84
C ASP A 265 20.65 -12.71 18.34
N ARG A 266 19.46 -12.55 18.93
CA ARG A 266 18.46 -11.57 18.52
C ARG A 266 19.00 -10.14 18.54
N VAL A 267 19.74 -9.78 19.58
CA VAL A 267 20.21 -8.41 19.78
C VAL A 267 21.24 -8.07 18.70
N GLY A 268 22.22 -8.96 18.49
CA GLY A 268 23.22 -8.83 17.44
C GLY A 268 22.59 -8.80 16.04
N THR A 269 21.54 -9.59 15.80
CA THR A 269 20.78 -9.55 14.55
C THR A 269 20.10 -8.21 14.30
N VAL A 270 19.42 -7.64 15.29
CA VAL A 270 18.75 -6.33 15.16
C VAL A 270 19.78 -5.22 14.97
N LEU A 271 20.87 -5.23 15.74
CA LEU A 271 21.97 -4.25 15.58
C LEU A 271 22.62 -4.35 14.20
N ARG A 272 22.87 -5.58 13.71
CA ARG A 272 23.42 -5.79 12.37
C ARG A 272 22.46 -5.32 11.30
N ALA A 273 21.16 -5.57 11.47
CA ALA A 273 20.13 -5.08 10.57
C ALA A 273 20.07 -3.55 10.53
N GLN A 274 20.25 -2.88 11.68
CA GLN A 274 20.34 -1.41 11.76
C GLN A 274 21.57 -0.87 11.02
N GLN A 275 22.74 -1.49 11.21
CA GLN A 275 23.96 -1.11 10.48
C GLN A 275 23.81 -1.25 8.96
N LEU A 276 23.02 -2.23 8.52
CA LEU A 276 22.72 -2.48 7.11
C LEU A 276 21.55 -1.65 6.59
N GLY A 277 20.92 -0.80 7.41
CA GLY A 277 19.77 0.02 7.03
C GLY A 277 18.47 -0.76 6.81
N LEU A 278 18.39 -2.02 7.27
CA LEU A 278 17.20 -2.88 7.14
C LEU A 278 16.14 -2.59 8.21
N VAL A 279 16.54 -1.93 9.31
CA VAL A 279 15.70 -1.58 10.45
C VAL A 279 16.13 -0.20 10.95
N ALA A 280 15.18 0.67 11.31
CA ALA A 280 15.50 1.98 11.89
C ALA A 280 16.09 1.86 13.31
N PRO A 281 17.04 2.72 13.71
CA PRO A 281 17.54 2.76 15.09
C PRO A 281 16.45 3.26 16.05
N PRO A 282 16.40 2.76 17.31
CA PRO A 282 15.42 3.20 18.28
C PRO A 282 15.79 4.62 18.71
N GLY A 283 14.93 5.61 18.42
CA GLY A 283 15.13 7.00 18.83
C GLY A 283 15.12 8.07 17.73
N GLN A 284 14.82 7.72 16.47
CA GLN A 284 14.58 8.72 15.41
C GLN A 284 13.10 8.99 15.12
N ALA A 285 12.18 8.33 15.83
CA ALA A 285 10.77 8.70 15.88
C ALA A 285 10.49 9.49 17.17
N GLY A 286 10.66 10.81 17.12
CA GLY A 286 10.36 11.72 18.23
C GLY A 286 11.55 12.58 18.66
N GLY A 287 11.84 13.63 17.89
CA GLY A 287 12.93 14.56 18.19
C GLY A 287 12.85 15.90 17.46
N GLU A 288 11.66 16.46 17.24
CA GLU A 288 11.53 17.91 17.07
C GLU A 288 11.36 18.53 18.46
N THR A 289 12.47 18.72 19.16
CA THR A 289 12.53 19.67 20.25
C THR A 289 12.80 21.04 19.66
N GLY A 290 11.86 21.96 19.88
CA GLY A 290 12.06 23.38 19.67
C GLY A 290 13.36 23.87 20.30
N GLY A 291 13.99 24.80 19.60
CA GLY A 291 15.25 25.41 19.97
C GLY A 291 15.51 26.65 19.13
N GLU A 292 14.65 27.66 19.29
CA GLU A 292 15.07 29.05 19.18
C GLU A 292 15.67 29.42 20.54
N PRO A 293 16.95 29.83 20.60
CA PRO A 293 17.31 31.26 20.59
C PRO A 293 18.57 31.53 19.75
N ALA A 294 18.89 32.74 19.27
CA ALA A 294 18.69 34.09 19.80
C ALA A 294 18.50 35.13 18.68
#